data_AF-A0A2V2RZ27-F1
#
_entry.id   AF-A0A2V2RZ27-F1
#
_cell.length_a   1.000
_cell.length_b   1.000
_cell.length_c   1.000
_cell.angle_alpha   90.00
_cell.angle_beta   90.00
_cell.angle_gamma   90.00
#
_symmetry.space_group_name_H-M   'P 1'
#
loop_
_entity.id
_entity.type
_entity.pdbx_description
1 polymer ?
#
loop_
_entity_poly.entity_id
_entity_poly.type
_entity_poly.pdbx_seq_one_letter_code
_entity_poly.pdbx_strand_id
1 'polypeptide(L)'
;MKSVRLSPPPEPRTKGVPDHLRPALAPVAKRVFWWGNPEEWLDDAIRFSAQVMTFGDLDDIALTLKLVGDSVFQQVLQHPPPGVFDIKSWTFWHCHYNLPVPPLPTRNLVKASLNGVPVQHVTNGALSNKNKRRRRR
;
A
#
# COMPACT_ATOMS: atom_id res chain seq x y z
N MET A 1 0.63 16.10 27.11
CA MET A 1 1.11 16.47 25.76
C MET A 1 1.79 15.26 25.13
N LYS A 2 1.58 15.09 23.81
CA LYS A 2 2.04 14.02 22.89
C LYS A 2 1.20 12.74 22.86
N SER A 3 0.14 12.82 22.04
CA SER A 3 -0.56 11.67 21.46
C SER A 3 0.43 10.94 20.53
N VAL A 4 0.87 9.75 20.94
CA VAL A 4 1.63 8.84 20.08
C VAL A 4 0.66 8.31 19.05
N ARG A 5 0.77 8.79 17.80
CA ARG A 5 0.19 8.09 16.66
C ARG A 5 0.85 6.72 16.64
N LEU A 6 0.16 5.69 17.11
CA LEU A 6 0.54 4.32 16.77
C LEU A 6 0.42 4.22 15.25
N SER A 7 1.58 4.22 14.58
CA SER A 7 1.70 3.74 13.22
C SER A 7 0.99 2.38 13.12
N PRO A 8 0.36 2.05 11.98
CA PRO A 8 -0.15 0.70 11.77
C PRO A 8 0.97 -0.30 12.08
N PRO A 9 0.66 -1.47 12.68
CA PRO A 9 1.65 -2.48 13.00
C PRO A 9 2.52 -2.70 11.75
N PRO A 10 3.86 -2.68 11.87
CA PRO A 10 4.69 -2.96 10.71
C PRO A 10 4.25 -4.33 10.21
N GLU A 11 3.73 -4.40 8.98
CA GLU A 11 3.73 -5.67 8.26
C GLU A 11 5.13 -6.26 8.45
N PRO A 12 5.26 -7.59 8.68
CA PRO A 12 6.56 -8.18 8.92
C PRO A 12 7.46 -7.70 7.79
N ARG A 13 8.38 -6.77 8.11
CA ARG A 13 9.31 -6.23 7.12
C ARG A 13 10.23 -7.40 6.83
N THR A 14 9.81 -8.20 5.86
CA THR A 14 10.61 -9.19 5.21
C THR A 14 11.87 -8.47 4.75
N LYS A 15 13.02 -9.12 4.99
CA LYS A 15 14.32 -8.49 4.77
C LYS A 15 14.36 -7.89 3.36
N GLY A 16 14.78 -6.63 3.25
CA GLY A 16 14.97 -5.96 1.97
C GLY A 16 15.93 -6.72 1.06
N VAL A 17 15.99 -6.32 -0.21
CA VAL A 17 16.93 -6.86 -1.19
C VAL A 17 18.36 -6.70 -0.65
N PRO A 18 19.15 -7.79 -0.58
CA PRO A 18 20.54 -7.72 -0.11
C PRO A 18 21.37 -6.65 -0.82
N ASP A 19 22.19 -5.91 -0.08
CA ASP A 19 22.91 -4.73 -0.60
C ASP A 19 23.72 -4.99 -1.87
N HIS A 20 24.38 -6.15 -1.94
CA HIS A 20 25.18 -6.56 -3.10
C HIS A 20 24.35 -6.82 -4.36
N LEU A 21 23.04 -7.06 -4.24
CA LEU A 21 22.11 -7.27 -5.36
C LEU A 21 21.42 -5.98 -5.80
N ARG A 22 21.37 -4.95 -4.93
CA ARG A 22 20.66 -3.69 -5.19
C ARG A 22 21.10 -2.98 -6.47
N PRO A 23 22.41 -2.88 -6.82
CA PRO A 23 22.82 -2.23 -8.06
C PRO A 23 22.25 -2.90 -9.32
N ALA A 24 22.12 -4.23 -9.32
CA ALA A 24 21.57 -4.98 -10.44
C ALA A 24 20.04 -4.84 -10.56
N LEU A 25 19.35 -4.65 -9.43
CA LEU A 25 17.88 -4.54 -9.37
C LEU A 25 17.36 -3.10 -9.40
N ALA A 26 18.20 -2.09 -9.19
CA ALA A 26 17.79 -0.68 -9.26
C ALA A 26 17.19 -0.27 -10.62
N PRO A 27 17.70 -0.72 -11.79
CA PRO A 27 17.06 -0.46 -13.07
C PRO A 27 15.66 -1.08 -13.18
N VAL A 28 15.48 -2.29 -12.65
CA VAL A 28 14.17 -2.98 -12.60
C VAL A 28 13.20 -2.18 -11.74
N ALA A 29 13.64 -1.76 -10.55
CA ALA A 29 12.83 -0.94 -9.65
C ALA A 29 12.32 0.34 -10.32
N LYS A 30 13.18 1.04 -11.09
CA LYS A 30 12.80 2.25 -11.83
C LYS A 30 11.74 1.99 -12.91
N ARG A 31 11.72 0.81 -13.53
CA ARG A 31 10.71 0.43 -14.52
C ARG A 31 9.37 0.10 -13.86
N VAL A 32 9.39 -0.72 -12.81
CA VAL A 32 8.16 -1.26 -12.20
C VAL A 32 7.52 -0.30 -11.17
N PHE A 33 8.31 0.64 -10.63
CA PHE A 33 7.87 1.76 -9.81
C PHE A 33 8.20 3.08 -10.52
N TRP A 34 7.49 3.43 -11.60
CA TRP A 34 7.67 4.71 -12.29
C TRP A 34 7.19 5.93 -11.48
N TRP A 35 6.79 5.74 -10.23
CA TRP A 35 6.32 6.76 -9.29
C TRP A 35 7.10 6.71 -7.97
N GLY A 36 7.19 7.86 -7.29
CA GLY A 36 7.88 7.96 -6.00
C GLY A 36 9.40 7.81 -6.14
N ASN A 37 10.04 7.24 -5.12
CA ASN A 37 11.46 6.92 -5.12
C ASN A 37 11.65 5.40 -5.34
N PRO A 38 12.05 4.94 -6.55
CA PRO A 38 12.06 3.52 -6.89
C PRO A 38 13.02 2.69 -6.04
N GLU A 39 14.13 3.29 -5.62
CA GLU A 39 15.20 2.61 -4.90
C GLU A 39 14.85 2.34 -3.43
N GLU A 40 13.92 3.10 -2.85
CA GLU A 40 13.37 2.85 -1.50
C GLU A 40 12.56 1.55 -1.46
N TRP A 41 11.95 1.14 -2.57
CA TRP A 41 11.18 -0.11 -2.62
C TRP A 41 12.07 -1.35 -2.55
N LEU A 42 13.38 -1.23 -2.77
CA LEU A 42 14.31 -2.34 -2.53
C LEU A 42 14.46 -2.67 -1.05
N ASP A 43 14.01 -1.80 -0.14
CA ASP A 43 13.99 -2.08 1.31
C ASP A 43 12.87 -3.05 1.71
N ASP A 44 11.92 -3.32 0.81
CA ASP A 44 10.83 -4.28 0.97
C ASP A 44 10.84 -5.27 -0.21
N ALA A 45 11.56 -6.39 -0.03
CA ALA A 45 11.75 -7.37 -1.09
C ALA A 45 10.43 -8.02 -1.54
N ILE A 46 9.44 -8.15 -0.64
CA ILE A 46 8.14 -8.74 -0.98
C ILE A 46 7.35 -7.77 -1.85
N ARG A 47 7.26 -6.50 -1.46
CA ARG A 47 6.55 -5.51 -2.27
C ARG A 47 7.24 -5.28 -3.61
N PHE A 48 8.57 -5.20 -3.62
CA PHE A 48 9.33 -5.11 -4.86
C PHE A 48 9.06 -6.30 -5.79
N SER A 49 9.14 -7.53 -5.27
CA SER A 49 8.91 -8.74 -6.07
C SER A 49 7.47 -8.84 -6.55
N ALA A 50 6.48 -8.48 -5.72
CA ALA A 50 5.08 -8.42 -6.14
C ALA A 50 4.86 -7.44 -7.31
N GLN A 51 5.56 -6.32 -7.28
CA GLN A 51 5.53 -5.32 -8.34
C GLN A 51 6.14 -5.86 -9.64
N VAL A 52 7.29 -6.53 -9.56
CA VAL A 52 7.92 -7.21 -10.71
C VAL A 52 7.00 -8.29 -11.27
N MET A 53 6.39 -9.10 -10.41
CA MET A 53 5.46 -10.16 -10.81
C MET A 53 4.23 -9.62 -11.56
N THR A 54 3.86 -8.36 -11.35
CA THR A 54 2.67 -7.76 -11.98
C THR A 54 3.02 -6.89 -13.18
N PHE A 55 4.07 -6.09 -13.11
CA PHE A 55 4.40 -5.05 -14.10
C PHE A 55 5.75 -5.25 -14.79
N GLY A 56 6.56 -6.20 -14.34
CA GLY A 56 7.84 -6.51 -14.96
C GLY A 56 7.67 -7.15 -16.33
N ASP A 57 8.62 -6.87 -17.23
CA ASP A 57 8.78 -7.63 -18.46
C ASP A 57 9.47 -9.00 -18.20
N LEU A 58 9.66 -9.78 -19.26
CA LEU A 58 10.28 -11.10 -19.13
C LEU A 58 11.71 -11.04 -18.59
N ASP A 59 12.48 -10.01 -18.97
CA ASP A 59 13.88 -9.84 -18.54
C ASP A 59 13.94 -9.40 -17.07
N ASP A 60 13.05 -8.50 -16.66
CA ASP A 60 12.85 -8.06 -15.28
C ASP A 60 12.51 -9.23 -14.37
N ILE A 61 11.54 -10.05 -14.79
CA ILE A 61 11.10 -11.24 -14.06
C ILE A 61 12.26 -12.24 -13.96
N ALA A 62 12.91 -12.57 -15.08
CA ALA A 62 14.00 -13.56 -15.09
C ALA A 62 15.20 -13.11 -14.25
N LEU A 63 15.60 -11.84 -14.36
CA LEU A 63 16.69 -11.28 -13.56
C LEU A 63 16.34 -11.28 -12.08
N THR A 64 15.14 -10.81 -11.73
CA THR A 64 14.71 -10.73 -10.34
C THR A 64 14.66 -12.12 -9.73
N LEU A 65 14.00 -13.07 -10.40
CA LEU A 65 13.89 -14.45 -9.94
C LEU A 65 15.26 -15.10 -9.74
N LYS A 66 16.21 -14.88 -10.66
CA LYS A 66 17.60 -15.37 -10.53
C LYS A 66 18.33 -14.82 -9.31
N LEU A 67 18.10 -13.56 -8.95
CA LEU A 67 18.84 -12.88 -7.87
C LEU A 67 18.19 -13.06 -6.50
N VAL A 68 16.86 -12.94 -6.40
CA VAL A 68 16.15 -13.06 -5.10
C VAL A 68 15.68 -14.48 -4.81
N GLY A 69 15.54 -15.31 -5.84
CA GLY A 69 15.14 -16.71 -5.74
C GLY A 69 13.63 -16.95 -5.67
N ASP A 70 13.23 -18.18 -6.02
CA ASP A 70 11.84 -18.63 -5.97
C ASP A 70 11.19 -18.52 -4.59
N SER A 71 11.98 -18.69 -3.53
CA SER A 71 11.47 -18.63 -2.15
C SER A 71 10.84 -17.28 -1.82
N VAL A 72 11.32 -16.19 -2.42
CA VAL A 72 10.76 -14.85 -2.23
C VAL A 72 9.46 -14.73 -3.04
N PHE A 73 9.41 -15.22 -4.27
CA PHE A 73 8.20 -15.18 -5.10
C PHE A 73 7.07 -16.01 -4.48
N GLN A 74 7.38 -17.18 -3.93
CA GLN A 74 6.40 -17.97 -3.18
C GLN A 74 5.93 -17.25 -1.90
N GLN A 75 6.82 -16.58 -1.18
CA GLN A 75 6.45 -15.77 -0.02
C GLN A 75 5.53 -14.61 -0.40
N VAL A 76 5.73 -13.98 -1.57
CA VAL A 76 4.81 -12.96 -2.08
C VAL A 76 3.40 -13.52 -2.24
N LEU A 77 3.25 -14.73 -2.77
CA LEU A 77 1.93 -15.34 -2.93
C LEU A 77 1.29 -15.75 -1.59
N GLN A 78 2.10 -16.10 -0.59
CA GLN A 78 1.63 -16.39 0.78
C GLN A 78 1.21 -15.14 1.55
N HIS A 79 1.94 -14.04 1.35
CA HIS A 79 1.73 -12.75 2.02
C HIS A 79 1.61 -11.61 1.00
N PRO A 80 0.58 -11.62 0.15
CA PRO A 80 0.49 -10.70 -0.97
C PRO A 80 0.14 -9.28 -0.53
N PRO A 81 0.89 -8.25 -0.99
CA PRO A 81 0.55 -6.87 -0.70
C PRO A 81 -0.79 -6.51 -1.38
N PRO A 82 -1.75 -5.92 -0.65
CA PRO A 82 -3.06 -5.60 -1.21
C PRO A 82 -2.95 -4.52 -2.30
N GLY A 83 -3.72 -4.70 -3.37
CA GLY A 83 -3.83 -3.74 -4.48
C GLY A 83 -2.64 -3.69 -5.44
N VAL A 84 -1.72 -4.66 -5.39
CA VAL A 84 -0.63 -4.78 -6.38
C VAL A 84 -1.05 -5.65 -7.55
N PHE A 85 -1.50 -6.88 -7.28
CA PHE A 85 -1.81 -7.87 -8.32
C PHE A 85 -3.11 -7.56 -9.10
N ASP A 86 -3.07 -7.81 -10.40
CA ASP A 86 -4.26 -7.95 -11.23
C ASP A 86 -4.68 -9.44 -11.33
N ILE A 87 -5.89 -9.71 -11.85
CA ILE A 87 -6.41 -11.10 -11.93
C ILE A 87 -5.50 -12.00 -12.79
N LYS A 88 -4.87 -11.45 -13.84
CA LYS A 88 -4.06 -12.24 -14.78
C LYS A 88 -2.74 -12.65 -14.13
N SER A 89 -1.99 -11.69 -13.58
CA SER A 89 -0.72 -11.97 -12.92
C SER A 89 -0.92 -12.86 -11.70
N TRP A 90 -1.99 -12.62 -10.93
CA TRP A 90 -2.36 -13.45 -9.79
C TRP A 90 -2.57 -14.91 -10.15
N THR A 91 -3.41 -15.16 -11.17
CA THR A 91 -3.71 -16.50 -11.66
C THR A 91 -2.47 -17.17 -12.24
N PHE A 92 -1.70 -16.45 -13.05
CA PHE A 92 -0.48 -16.97 -13.67
C PHE A 92 0.51 -17.47 -12.64
N TRP A 93 0.85 -16.67 -11.63
CA TRP A 93 1.86 -17.04 -10.65
C TRP A 93 1.41 -18.17 -9.72
N HIS A 94 0.13 -18.25 -9.40
CA HIS A 94 -0.42 -19.40 -8.67
C HIS A 94 -0.32 -20.67 -9.50
N CYS A 95 -0.68 -20.63 -10.78
CA CYS A 95 -0.52 -21.77 -11.68
C CYS A 95 0.96 -22.15 -11.86
N HIS A 96 1.85 -21.17 -12.02
CA HIS A 96 3.29 -21.37 -12.18
C HIS A 96 3.88 -22.17 -11.01
N TYR A 97 3.49 -21.86 -9.77
CA TYR A 97 3.93 -22.58 -8.58
C TYR A 97 3.01 -23.75 -8.17
N ASN A 98 2.05 -24.13 -9.02
CA ASN A 98 1.08 -25.20 -8.76
C ASN A 98 0.32 -25.03 -7.42
N LEU A 99 -0.08 -23.80 -7.13
CA LEU A 99 -0.84 -23.37 -5.95
C LEU A 99 -2.32 -23.13 -6.31
N PRO A 100 -3.26 -23.33 -5.37
CA PRO A 100 -4.67 -22.98 -5.58
C PRO A 100 -4.84 -21.47 -5.70
N VAL A 101 -5.65 -20.98 -6.64
CA VAL A 101 -5.85 -19.54 -6.89
C VAL A 101 -6.91 -18.97 -5.92
N PRO A 102 -6.56 -18.16 -4.91
CA PRO A 102 -7.52 -17.53 -4.00
C PRO A 102 -8.16 -16.29 -4.65
N PRO A 103 -9.16 -15.66 -4.02
CA PRO A 103 -9.56 -14.30 -4.35
C PRO A 103 -8.38 -13.33 -4.22
N LEU A 104 -8.43 -12.22 -4.97
CA LEU A 104 -7.39 -11.19 -4.92
C LEU A 104 -7.22 -10.61 -3.50
N PRO A 105 -5.98 -10.23 -3.12
CA PRO A 105 -5.72 -9.60 -1.83
C PRO A 105 -6.40 -8.24 -1.73
N THR A 106 -7.21 -8.07 -0.68
CA THR A 106 -7.94 -6.83 -0.42
C THR A 106 -7.36 -6.11 0.80
N ARG A 107 -7.39 -4.78 0.78
CA ARG A 107 -6.95 -3.98 1.92
C ARG A 107 -7.98 -4.07 3.04
N ASN A 108 -7.56 -4.51 4.22
CA ASN A 108 -8.42 -4.52 5.41
C ASN A 108 -8.59 -3.10 5.94
N LEU A 109 -9.73 -2.49 5.63
CA LEU A 109 -10.18 -1.27 6.28
C LEU A 109 -10.90 -1.66 7.56
N VAL A 110 -10.17 -1.76 8.67
CA VAL A 110 -10.82 -1.81 9.98
C VAL A 110 -11.67 -0.54 10.05
N LYS A 111 -13.01 -0.72 10.08
CA LYS A 111 -13.93 0.37 10.42
C LYS A 111 -13.55 0.76 11.84
N ALA A 112 -12.70 1.79 11.99
CA ALA A 112 -12.52 2.44 13.27
C ALA A 112 -13.93 2.81 13.73
N SER A 113 -14.40 2.11 14.77
CA SER A 113 -15.71 2.32 15.33
C SER A 113 -15.79 3.81 15.67
N LEU A 114 -16.62 4.56 14.95
CA LEU A 114 -16.96 5.94 15.26
C LEU A 114 -17.87 5.97 16.50
N ASN A 115 -17.47 5.29 17.57
CA ASN A 115 -18.15 5.36 18.84
C ASN A 115 -17.45 6.46 19.66
N GLY A 116 -17.96 7.68 19.54
CA GLY A 116 -17.84 8.66 20.63
C GLY A 116 -17.03 9.93 20.37
N VAL A 117 -16.80 10.38 19.13
CA VAL A 117 -16.42 11.79 18.93
C VAL A 117 -17.71 12.61 18.85
N PRO A 118 -18.03 13.46 19.85
CA PRO A 118 -19.17 14.36 19.72
C PRO A 118 -18.85 15.36 18.60
N VAL A 119 -19.65 15.31 17.53
CA VAL A 119 -19.66 16.34 16.50
C VAL A 119 -20.13 17.61 17.17
N GLN A 120 -19.22 18.53 17.46
CA GLN A 120 -19.58 19.87 17.92
C GLN A 120 -20.31 20.55 16.76
N HIS A 121 -21.63 20.67 16.88
CA HIS A 121 -22.40 21.58 16.06
C HIS A 121 -21.90 23.00 16.34
N VAL A 122 -21.12 23.56 15.42
CA VAL A 122 -20.83 24.99 15.41
C VAL A 122 -22.15 25.70 15.10
N THR A 123 -22.84 26.18 16.14
CA THR A 123 -23.96 27.09 15.98
C THR A 123 -23.41 28.40 15.45
N ASN A 124 -23.67 28.68 14.16
CA ASN A 124 -23.36 29.98 13.57
C ASN A 124 -24.06 31.08 14.38
N GLY A 125 -23.25 32.00 14.89
CA GLY A 125 -23.65 33.09 15.76
C GLY A 125 -24.76 33.94 15.15
N ALA A 126 -25.75 34.23 15.97
CA ALA A 126 -26.79 35.19 15.72
C ALA A 126 -26.18 36.57 15.40
N LEU A 127 -26.31 37.02 14.14
CA LEU A 127 -26.16 38.44 13.83
C LEU A 127 -27.36 39.19 14.41
N SER A 128 -27.08 39.89 15.50
CA SER A 128 -27.90 40.92 16.10
C SER A 128 -28.19 42.03 15.07
N ASN A 129 -29.43 42.13 14.60
CA ASN A 129 -29.89 43.32 13.89
C ASN A 129 -30.81 44.13 14.82
N LYS A 130 -30.19 44.93 15.70
CA LYS A 130 -30.87 46.02 16.40
C LYS A 130 -30.95 47.19 15.44
N ASN A 131 -32.09 47.40 14.78
CA ASN A 131 -32.44 48.76 14.38
C ASN A 131 -33.81 49.17 14.90
N LYS A 132 -33.69 50.17 15.76
CA LYS A 132 -34.67 50.81 16.62
C LYS A 132 -35.45 51.82 15.78
N ARG A 133 -36.71 52.06 16.18
CA ARG A 133 -37.54 53.28 15.99
C ARG A 133 -38.70 53.09 15.01
N ARG A 134 -39.92 53.59 15.24
CA ARG A 134 -40.59 54.21 16.39
C ARG A 134 -42.07 54.37 15.96
N ARG A 135 -42.99 54.01 16.87
CA ARG A 135 -44.23 54.74 17.20
C ARG A 135 -45.33 54.97 16.14
N ARG A 136 -46.49 54.41 16.54
CA ARG A 136 -47.83 55.03 16.72
C ARG A 136 -48.80 55.00 15.53
N ARG A 137 -49.91 54.31 15.83
CA ARG A 137 -51.33 54.62 15.56
C ARG A 137 -51.72 54.92 14.12
#